data_AF-A0A367IQ26-F1
#
_entry.id   AF-A0A367IQ26-F1
#
_cell.length_a   1.000
_cell.length_b   1.000
_cell.length_c   1.000
_cell.angle_alpha   90.00
_cell.angle_beta   90.00
_cell.angle_gamma   90.00
#
_symmetry.space_group_name_H-M   'P 1'
#
loop_
_entity.id
_entity.type
_entity.pdbx_description
1 polymer ?
#
loop_
_entity_poly.entity_id
_entity_poly.type
_entity_poly.pdbx_seq_one_letter_code
_entity_poly.pdbx_strand_id
1 'polypeptide(L)'
;MLSSFPSFSFLLFNLIHDMGNTTSNENSDSSKALTKIPKHLQPIKKKPTPKKSSSNSAPTQPGIIPRVKNTHHHSHNNRHHDNRCNNALGIARNDSSTSDLQFRWTQGRRFPNIENIEYFLPNDQTEQDRHRVQFYVIRWAFGSRHIVPPEIKPRLFEGIRVLDVNCGPGLWVGHPILDMAQDFVRSTFNLVDIYDLLPQQPVFNVHTRKQEPEQKYPNFTFILHNILQTKKLPFDSNQFDYAQQHITALTYKQQDWPIILKELSRVVKPGGYIQLIEIDLMPQHLGPQGELWLEQIHQVLIEKRNTEPRMACQLEKSLLDLGLVDVQSKFVSIPLGSWGLDLGNLWKQNFESFFDSAKPFL
;
A
#
# COMPACT_ATOMS: atom_id res chain seq x y z
N MET A 1 31.03 21.70 2.76
CA MET A 1 29.63 22.15 2.88
C MET A 1 28.81 20.99 3.39
N LEU A 2 28.33 21.07 4.62
CA LEU A 2 27.56 20.01 5.28
C LEU A 2 26.27 19.78 4.48
N SER A 3 26.21 18.63 3.81
CA SER A 3 25.05 18.14 3.08
C SER A 3 23.94 17.82 4.07
N SER A 4 22.85 18.56 4.01
CA SER A 4 21.57 18.25 4.65
C SER A 4 21.16 16.80 4.35
N PHE A 5 20.76 16.05 5.39
CA PHE A 5 20.40 14.63 5.32
C PHE A 5 18.88 14.47 5.18
N PRO A 6 18.36 14.02 4.01
CA PRO A 6 16.93 14.08 3.79
C PRO A 6 16.13 12.96 4.47
N SER A 7 14.92 13.26 4.93
CA SER A 7 13.98 12.30 5.55
C SER A 7 12.53 12.56 5.17
N PHE A 8 11.71 11.51 5.07
CA PHE A 8 10.25 11.61 4.99
C PHE A 8 9.61 11.40 6.36
N SER A 9 8.52 12.11 6.64
CA SER A 9 7.74 11.93 7.86
C SER A 9 6.48 11.14 7.56
N PHE A 10 6.20 10.14 8.39
CA PHE A 10 4.90 9.47 8.42
C PHE A 10 4.15 9.94 9.64
N LEU A 11 2.86 10.21 9.46
CA LEU A 11 1.98 10.57 10.54
C LEU A 11 1.02 9.42 10.79
N LEU A 12 0.98 8.99 12.04
CA LEU A 12 -0.01 8.06 12.55
C LEU A 12 -1.03 8.87 13.34
N PHE A 13 -2.30 8.71 12.98
CA PHE A 13 -3.42 9.28 13.72
C PHE A 13 -4.18 8.18 14.44
N ASN A 14 -4.44 8.33 15.74
CA ASN A 14 -5.35 7.46 16.50
C ASN A 14 -6.45 8.34 17.10
N LEU A 15 -7.72 7.91 17.02
CA LEU A 15 -8.89 8.73 17.31
C LEU A 15 -10.03 7.95 17.93
N ILE A 16 -10.84 8.58 18.78
CA ILE A 16 -12.06 8.03 19.38
C ILE A 16 -13.29 8.70 18.75
N HIS A 17 -14.30 7.92 18.35
CA HIS A 17 -15.62 8.46 17.99
C HIS A 17 -16.38 8.85 19.27
N ASP A 18 -16.82 10.10 19.36
CA ASP A 18 -17.41 10.80 20.52
C ASP A 18 -17.96 9.91 21.66
N MET A 19 -17.36 10.09 22.83
CA MET A 19 -17.83 9.65 24.15
C MET A 19 -17.56 10.82 25.11
N GLY A 20 -18.59 11.31 25.78
CA GLY A 20 -18.47 12.38 26.77
C GLY A 20 -17.34 12.09 27.78
N ASN A 21 -16.42 13.04 27.85
CA ASN A 21 -15.39 13.29 28.87
C ASN A 21 -14.78 12.07 29.58
N THR A 22 -13.52 11.75 29.27
CA THR A 22 -12.52 11.35 30.28
C THR A 22 -11.10 11.54 29.74
N THR A 23 -10.27 12.25 30.50
CA THR A 23 -8.83 12.47 30.27
C THR A 23 -7.98 11.31 30.81
N SER A 24 -6.90 10.90 30.14
CA SER A 24 -5.64 10.51 30.82
C SER A 24 -4.43 10.25 29.91
N ASN A 25 -3.35 10.96 30.25
CA ASN A 25 -1.90 10.68 30.28
C ASN A 25 -1.22 9.67 29.34
N GLU A 26 -0.21 10.20 28.66
CA GLU A 26 0.87 9.50 27.96
C GLU A 26 2.01 9.08 28.91
N ASN A 27 2.60 7.93 28.61
CA ASN A 27 4.04 7.72 28.67
C ASN A 27 4.38 6.49 27.82
N SER A 28 5.33 6.62 26.89
CA SER A 28 6.01 5.45 26.33
C SER A 28 7.48 5.75 26.07
N ASP A 29 8.32 5.05 26.82
CA ASP A 29 9.74 4.90 26.59
C ASP A 29 9.94 3.60 25.79
N SER A 30 10.75 3.61 24.74
CA SER A 30 11.20 2.38 24.09
C SER A 30 12.54 2.56 23.36
N SER A 31 13.56 1.93 23.94
CA SER A 31 14.88 1.75 23.34
C SER A 31 14.81 0.81 22.11
N LYS A 32 15.28 1.28 20.95
CA LYS A 32 15.30 0.51 19.71
C LYS A 32 16.41 -0.56 19.71
N ALA A 33 16.02 -1.83 19.67
CA ALA A 33 16.92 -2.89 19.20
C ALA A 33 16.94 -2.87 17.66
N LEU A 34 18.12 -2.68 17.06
CA LEU A 34 18.34 -2.78 15.62
C LEU A 34 18.11 -4.23 15.15
N THR A 35 16.88 -4.58 14.81
CA THR A 35 16.58 -5.84 14.14
C THR A 35 17.18 -5.81 12.73
N LYS A 36 17.99 -6.82 12.41
CA LYS A 36 18.64 -6.97 11.10
C LYS A 36 17.60 -7.09 9.99
N ILE A 37 17.77 -6.33 8.91
CA ILE A 37 16.86 -6.38 7.75
C ILE A 37 16.83 -7.80 7.16
N PRO A 38 15.62 -8.41 6.96
CA PRO A 38 15.48 -9.73 6.36
C PRO A 38 16.22 -9.82 5.02
N LYS A 39 16.89 -10.94 4.74
CA LYS A 39 17.73 -11.10 3.54
C LYS A 39 17.01 -10.75 2.23
N HIS A 40 15.72 -11.06 2.13
CA HIS A 40 14.90 -10.81 0.95
C HIS A 40 14.45 -9.35 0.79
N LEU A 41 14.66 -8.52 1.81
CA LEU A 41 14.38 -7.08 1.82
C LEU A 41 15.67 -6.24 1.94
N GLN A 42 16.85 -6.86 1.81
CA GLN A 42 18.09 -6.11 1.86
C GLN A 42 18.25 -5.23 0.61
N PRO A 43 18.83 -4.02 0.74
CA PRO A 43 19.07 -3.15 -0.41
C PRO A 43 19.82 -3.86 -1.52
N ILE A 44 19.34 -3.71 -2.76
CA ILE A 44 20.04 -4.25 -3.92
C ILE A 44 21.33 -3.47 -4.10
N LYS A 45 22.48 -4.16 -4.12
CA LYS A 45 23.76 -3.54 -4.45
C LYS A 45 23.82 -3.25 -5.95
N LYS A 46 24.06 -2.00 -6.34
CA LYS A 46 24.33 -1.68 -7.76
C LYS A 46 25.55 -2.49 -8.22
N LYS A 47 25.39 -3.31 -9.26
CA LYS A 47 26.54 -3.92 -9.94
C LYS A 47 27.42 -2.80 -10.49
N PRO A 48 28.76 -2.86 -10.34
CA PRO A 48 29.62 -1.87 -10.95
C PRO A 48 29.34 -1.83 -12.45
N THR A 49 29.03 -0.65 -12.97
CA THR A 49 28.92 -0.42 -14.40
C THR A 49 30.25 -0.81 -15.05
N PRO A 50 30.28 -1.66 -16.08
CA PRO A 50 31.51 -1.92 -16.79
C PRO A 50 32.04 -0.59 -17.33
N LYS A 51 33.29 -0.25 -16.99
CA LYS A 51 33.98 0.91 -17.55
C LYS A 51 33.91 0.75 -19.07
N LYS A 52 33.26 1.69 -19.77
CA LYS A 52 33.34 1.77 -21.23
C LYS A 52 34.80 1.95 -21.60
N SER A 53 35.45 0.89 -22.08
CA SER A 53 36.72 1.01 -22.77
C SER A 53 36.47 1.75 -24.07
N SER A 54 37.05 2.94 -24.21
CA SER A 54 37.08 3.68 -25.45
C SER A 54 37.93 2.92 -26.47
N SER A 55 37.27 2.24 -27.42
CA SER A 55 37.92 1.80 -28.65
C SER A 55 37.20 2.44 -29.84
N ASN A 56 37.89 3.38 -30.48
CA ASN A 56 37.51 3.96 -31.76
C ASN A 56 37.48 2.87 -32.83
N SER A 57 36.34 2.68 -33.50
CA SER A 57 36.27 2.10 -34.84
C SER A 57 35.03 2.63 -35.56
N ALA A 58 35.25 3.16 -36.77
CA ALA A 58 34.29 3.82 -37.65
C ALA A 58 33.14 2.90 -38.14
N PRO A 59 32.03 3.45 -38.66
CA PRO A 59 30.83 2.68 -38.98
C PRO A 59 30.93 2.02 -40.37
N THR A 60 30.64 0.72 -40.44
CA THR A 60 30.47 -0.03 -41.70
C THR A 60 28.98 -0.31 -41.94
N GLN A 61 28.55 -0.11 -43.19
CA GLN A 61 27.18 -0.20 -43.70
C GLN A 61 26.49 -1.59 -43.52
N PRO A 62 25.13 -1.65 -43.59
CA PRO A 62 24.37 -2.87 -43.29
C PRO A 62 24.33 -3.85 -44.47
N GLY A 63 24.82 -5.07 -44.23
CA GLY A 63 24.70 -6.22 -45.12
C GLY A 63 23.42 -7.01 -44.90
N ILE A 64 22.80 -7.40 -46.01
CA ILE A 64 21.59 -8.22 -46.16
C ILE A 64 21.77 -9.61 -45.50
N ILE A 65 20.79 -10.07 -44.71
CA ILE A 65 20.73 -11.44 -44.17
C ILE A 65 19.61 -12.23 -44.88
N PRO A 66 19.85 -13.49 -45.33
CA PRO A 66 18.87 -14.26 -46.11
C PRO A 66 17.76 -14.88 -45.24
N ARG A 67 16.59 -15.01 -45.87
CA ARG A 67 15.39 -15.69 -45.38
C ARG A 67 15.60 -17.21 -45.34
N VAL A 68 15.50 -17.83 -44.15
CA VAL A 68 15.34 -19.28 -44.01
C VAL A 68 14.03 -19.56 -43.29
N LYS A 69 13.15 -20.31 -43.98
CA LYS A 69 11.94 -20.92 -43.41
C LYS A 69 12.37 -22.13 -42.59
N ASN A 70 11.79 -22.33 -41.41
CA ASN A 70 11.48 -23.67 -40.93
C ASN A 70 10.24 -23.65 -40.04
N THR A 71 9.26 -24.40 -40.52
CA THR A 71 8.05 -24.88 -39.85
C THR A 71 8.41 -25.85 -38.73
N HIS A 72 7.82 -25.71 -37.54
CA HIS A 72 7.38 -26.86 -36.74
C HIS A 72 6.25 -26.46 -35.78
N HIS A 73 5.09 -27.05 -36.02
CA HIS A 73 3.98 -27.14 -35.08
C HIS A 73 4.41 -28.02 -33.90
N HIS A 74 4.24 -27.53 -32.67
CA HIS A 74 4.00 -28.41 -31.54
C HIS A 74 2.82 -27.90 -30.71
N SER A 75 1.74 -28.67 -30.79
CA SER A 75 0.58 -28.66 -29.91
C SER A 75 1.02 -28.95 -28.47
N HIS A 76 0.48 -28.21 -27.51
CA HIS A 76 0.42 -28.65 -26.11
C HIS A 76 -1.04 -28.69 -25.66
N ASN A 77 -1.51 -29.93 -25.50
CA ASN A 77 -2.80 -30.30 -24.94
C ASN A 77 -2.85 -29.89 -23.46
N ASN A 78 -3.70 -28.93 -23.11
CA ASN A 78 -4.22 -28.81 -21.74
C ASN A 78 -5.51 -29.61 -21.65
N ARG A 79 -5.45 -30.75 -20.96
CA ARG A 79 -6.63 -31.50 -20.57
C ARG A 79 -7.35 -30.74 -19.46
N HIS A 80 -8.54 -30.25 -19.80
CA HIS A 80 -9.54 -29.81 -18.84
C HIS A 80 -9.91 -30.98 -17.92
N HIS A 81 -9.74 -30.79 -16.62
CA HIS A 81 -10.48 -31.54 -15.63
C HIS A 81 -11.53 -30.60 -15.03
N ASP A 82 -12.72 -30.65 -15.60
CA ASP A 82 -13.93 -30.16 -14.97
C ASP A 82 -14.10 -30.87 -13.62
N ASN A 83 -14.34 -30.11 -12.55
CA ASN A 83 -15.13 -30.61 -11.45
C ASN A 83 -15.96 -29.49 -10.83
N ARG A 84 -17.27 -29.70 -10.95
CA ARG A 84 -18.39 -28.90 -10.46
C ARG A 84 -18.39 -28.86 -8.93
N CYS A 85 -18.66 -27.68 -8.37
CA CYS A 85 -19.57 -27.52 -7.23
C CYS A 85 -19.97 -26.04 -7.07
N ASN A 86 -21.13 -25.69 -7.62
CA ASN A 86 -21.88 -24.47 -7.29
C ASN A 86 -22.88 -24.82 -6.18
N ASN A 87 -22.86 -24.08 -5.07
CA ASN A 87 -24.04 -23.43 -4.47
C ASN A 87 -23.72 -22.84 -3.09
N ALA A 88 -23.64 -21.50 -3.01
CA ALA A 88 -24.46 -20.68 -2.10
C ALA A 88 -24.18 -19.19 -2.36
N LEU A 89 -25.26 -18.47 -2.73
CA LEU A 89 -25.40 -17.02 -2.92
C LEU A 89 -24.72 -16.43 -4.18
N GLY A 90 -25.57 -16.13 -5.16
CA GLY A 90 -25.19 -15.76 -6.52
C GLY A 90 -24.63 -14.35 -6.66
N ILE A 91 -23.40 -14.30 -7.19
CA ILE A 91 -22.99 -13.34 -8.23
C ILE A 91 -22.22 -14.18 -9.24
N ALA A 92 -22.70 -14.24 -10.49
CA ALA A 92 -22.07 -14.99 -11.56
C ALA A 92 -20.66 -14.44 -11.82
N ARG A 93 -19.63 -15.27 -11.59
CA ARG A 93 -18.27 -15.00 -12.08
C ARG A 93 -18.22 -15.42 -13.55
N ASN A 94 -18.15 -14.45 -14.46
CA ASN A 94 -17.88 -14.71 -15.86
C ASN A 94 -16.37 -14.95 -16.06
N ASP A 95 -16.08 -16.08 -16.69
CA ASP A 95 -14.76 -16.60 -17.07
C ASP A 95 -13.92 -15.64 -17.94
N SER A 96 -12.63 -15.59 -17.60
CA SER A 96 -11.40 -15.36 -18.40
C SER A 96 -11.35 -14.32 -19.54
N SER A 97 -12.37 -13.50 -19.74
CA SER A 97 -12.45 -12.46 -20.78
C SER A 97 -12.64 -11.05 -20.21
N THR A 98 -12.97 -10.95 -18.91
CA THR A 98 -13.24 -9.70 -18.20
C THR A 98 -12.01 -9.12 -17.49
N SER A 99 -10.96 -9.91 -17.24
CA SER A 99 -9.74 -9.44 -16.55
C SER A 99 -8.91 -8.48 -17.39
N ASP A 100 -8.89 -8.64 -18.72
CA ASP A 100 -8.11 -7.78 -19.60
C ASP A 100 -8.71 -6.37 -19.76
N LEU A 101 -10.01 -6.20 -19.46
CA LEU A 101 -10.67 -4.89 -19.50
C LEU A 101 -10.38 -4.05 -18.25
N GLN A 102 -10.01 -4.68 -17.13
CA GLN A 102 -9.74 -3.99 -15.85
C GLN A 102 -8.31 -3.43 -15.74
N PHE A 103 -7.43 -3.77 -16.69
CA PHE A 103 -6.05 -3.33 -16.68
C PHE A 103 -5.66 -2.65 -17.98
N ARG A 104 -4.76 -1.67 -17.88
CA ARG A 104 -4.11 -1.03 -19.03
C ARG A 104 -2.61 -1.18 -18.89
N TRP A 105 -1.91 -1.25 -20.00
CA TRP A 105 -0.46 -1.39 -20.02
C TRP A 105 0.17 -0.09 -20.51
N THR A 106 1.18 0.40 -19.80
CA THR A 106 1.93 1.60 -20.18
C THR A 106 3.40 1.35 -19.90
N GLN A 107 4.24 1.48 -20.93
CA GLN A 107 5.69 1.24 -20.84
C GLN A 107 6.07 -0.11 -20.18
N GLY A 108 5.30 -1.16 -20.46
CA GLY A 108 5.54 -2.52 -19.93
C GLY A 108 5.12 -2.72 -18.47
N ARG A 109 4.52 -1.72 -17.82
CA ARG A 109 3.91 -1.84 -16.48
C ARG A 109 2.39 -1.97 -16.59
N ARG A 110 1.77 -2.73 -15.67
CA ARG A 110 0.31 -2.93 -15.62
C ARG A 110 -0.32 -1.92 -14.68
N PHE A 111 -1.38 -1.24 -15.10
CA PHE A 111 -2.10 -0.22 -14.32
C PHE A 111 -3.59 -0.56 -14.24
N PRO A 112 -4.31 0.00 -13.23
CA PRO A 112 -5.76 -0.03 -13.22
C PRO A 112 -6.35 0.63 -14.47
N ASN A 113 -7.40 0.02 -15.02
CA ASN A 113 -8.26 0.55 -16.07
C ASN A 113 -9.71 0.51 -15.58
N ILE A 114 -10.00 1.34 -14.59
CA ILE A 114 -11.30 1.42 -13.94
C ILE A 114 -11.80 2.85 -14.08
N GLU A 115 -13.07 3.01 -14.47
CA GLU A 115 -13.68 4.33 -14.60
C GLU A 115 -13.63 5.11 -13.28
N ASN A 116 -13.42 6.42 -13.39
CA ASN A 116 -13.35 7.35 -12.26
C ASN A 116 -12.22 7.08 -11.25
N ILE A 117 -11.21 6.28 -11.64
CA ILE A 117 -9.99 6.09 -10.85
C ILE A 117 -8.82 6.70 -11.60
N GLU A 118 -8.26 7.77 -11.03
CA GLU A 118 -7.05 8.44 -11.56
C GLU A 118 -5.76 7.98 -10.87
N TYR A 119 -5.78 6.78 -10.27
CA TYR A 119 -4.61 6.19 -9.64
C TYR A 119 -3.53 5.91 -10.68
N PHE A 120 -2.39 6.57 -10.51
CA PHE A 120 -1.33 6.64 -11.51
C PHE A 120 -0.16 5.69 -11.22
N LEU A 121 -0.29 4.83 -10.21
CA LEU A 121 0.67 3.77 -9.93
C LEU A 121 0.24 2.43 -10.53
N PRO A 122 1.20 1.59 -10.93
CA PRO A 122 0.93 0.27 -11.47
C PRO A 122 0.39 -0.69 -10.39
N ASN A 123 0.02 -1.90 -10.80
CA ASN A 123 -0.43 -2.99 -9.93
C ASN A 123 0.18 -4.35 -10.32
N ASP A 124 1.33 -4.33 -10.98
CA ASP A 124 2.13 -5.52 -11.32
C ASP A 124 2.99 -6.01 -10.14
N GLN A 125 3.69 -7.13 -10.34
CA GLN A 125 4.51 -7.76 -9.30
C GLN A 125 5.60 -6.82 -8.76
N THR A 126 6.20 -6.00 -9.62
CA THR A 126 7.21 -5.01 -9.23
C THR A 126 6.63 -4.01 -8.23
N GLU A 127 5.40 -3.54 -8.46
CA GLU A 127 4.73 -2.64 -7.52
C GLU A 127 4.36 -3.32 -6.20
N GLN A 128 3.93 -4.58 -6.25
CA GLN A 128 3.67 -5.36 -5.04
C GLN A 128 4.94 -5.54 -4.21
N ASP A 129 6.10 -5.78 -4.84
CA ASP A 129 7.38 -5.86 -4.15
C ASP A 129 7.80 -4.52 -3.55
N ARG A 130 7.51 -3.41 -4.23
CA ARG A 130 7.67 -2.05 -3.67
C ARG A 130 6.80 -1.87 -2.42
N HIS A 131 5.51 -2.22 -2.46
CA HIS A 131 4.62 -2.15 -1.29
C HIS A 131 5.11 -3.00 -0.11
N ARG A 132 5.67 -4.19 -0.35
CA ARG A 132 6.28 -5.02 0.70
C ARG A 132 7.39 -4.28 1.43
N VAL A 133 8.28 -3.64 0.68
CA VAL A 133 9.37 -2.83 1.24
C VAL A 133 8.81 -1.63 2.01
N GLN A 134 7.80 -0.96 1.46
CA GLN A 134 7.15 0.19 2.10
C GLN A 134 6.57 -0.16 3.48
N PHE A 135 5.77 -1.21 3.56
CA PHE A 135 5.19 -1.62 4.85
C PHE A 135 6.24 -2.18 5.82
N TYR A 136 7.30 -2.82 5.34
CA TYR A 136 8.42 -3.22 6.21
C TYR A 136 9.08 -2.00 6.88
N VAL A 137 9.39 -0.96 6.09
CA VAL A 137 10.02 0.26 6.57
C VAL A 137 9.10 1.03 7.53
N ILE A 138 7.80 1.10 7.25
CA ILE A 138 6.80 1.71 8.15
C ILE A 138 6.75 0.96 9.49
N ARG A 139 6.63 -0.37 9.49
CA ARG A 139 6.64 -1.19 10.73
C ARG A 139 7.92 -1.01 11.54
N TRP A 140 9.06 -0.92 10.86
CA TRP A 140 10.34 -0.60 11.50
C TRP A 140 10.31 0.77 12.17
N ALA A 141 9.79 1.79 11.48
CA ALA A 141 9.76 3.16 11.99
C ALA A 141 8.90 3.30 13.25
N PHE A 142 7.76 2.61 13.28
CA PHE A 142 6.87 2.54 14.44
C PHE A 142 7.30 1.50 15.49
N GLY A 143 8.34 0.71 15.23
CA GLY A 143 8.87 -0.29 16.16
C GLY A 143 7.88 -1.41 16.50
N SER A 144 6.87 -1.65 15.66
CA SER A 144 5.81 -2.62 15.93
C SER A 144 5.43 -3.44 14.71
N ARG A 145 5.19 -4.74 14.95
CA ARG A 145 4.57 -5.64 13.97
C ARG A 145 3.14 -5.19 13.68
N HIS A 146 2.39 -4.79 14.71
CA HIS A 146 1.01 -4.30 14.56
C HIS A 146 0.97 -2.84 15.01
N ILE A 147 0.83 -1.94 14.06
CA ILE A 147 0.68 -0.52 14.35
C ILE A 147 -0.81 -0.33 14.64
N VAL A 148 -1.17 -0.20 15.92
CA VAL A 148 -2.54 -0.06 16.39
C VAL A 148 -2.54 0.88 17.60
N PRO A 149 -3.64 1.60 17.89
CA PRO A 149 -3.77 2.33 19.14
C PRO A 149 -3.57 1.38 20.34
N PRO A 150 -2.91 1.82 21.43
CA PRO A 150 -2.75 1.01 22.64
C PRO A 150 -4.08 0.44 23.18
N GLU A 151 -5.17 1.19 23.05
CA GLU A 151 -6.51 0.86 23.53
C GLU A 151 -7.21 -0.19 22.64
N ILE A 152 -6.83 -0.27 21.37
CA ILE A 152 -7.35 -1.26 20.42
C ILE A 152 -6.67 -2.61 20.60
N LYS A 153 -5.41 -2.64 21.02
CA LYS A 153 -4.63 -3.89 21.08
C LYS A 153 -5.24 -4.96 22.00
N PRO A 154 -5.70 -4.67 23.23
CA PRO A 154 -6.43 -5.65 24.06
C PRO A 154 -7.74 -6.10 23.42
N ARG A 155 -8.51 -5.16 22.85
CA ARG A 155 -9.80 -5.42 22.21
C ARG A 155 -9.68 -6.39 21.02
N LEU A 156 -8.57 -6.31 20.28
CA LEU A 156 -8.25 -7.27 19.21
C LEU A 156 -8.15 -8.72 19.71
N PHE A 157 -7.61 -8.93 20.92
CA PHE A 157 -7.57 -10.26 21.54
C PHE A 157 -8.95 -10.72 22.06
N GLU A 158 -9.79 -9.79 22.51
CA GLU A 158 -11.15 -10.10 23.00
C GLU A 158 -12.08 -10.50 21.85
N GLY A 159 -11.92 -9.83 20.71
CA GLY A 159 -12.67 -10.05 19.47
C GLY A 159 -13.50 -8.82 19.10
N ILE A 160 -13.05 -8.11 18.06
CA ILE A 160 -13.73 -6.93 17.51
C ILE A 160 -13.87 -6.99 16.00
N ARG A 161 -14.66 -6.07 15.43
CA ARG A 161 -14.79 -5.92 13.98
C ARG A 161 -13.85 -4.83 13.48
N VAL A 162 -12.93 -5.23 12.60
CA VAL A 162 -11.92 -4.37 11.99
C VAL A 162 -12.24 -4.14 10.52
N LEU A 163 -12.15 -2.90 10.07
CA LEU A 163 -12.23 -2.50 8.67
C LEU A 163 -10.86 -2.00 8.19
N ASP A 164 -10.41 -2.46 7.03
CA ASP A 164 -9.21 -1.97 6.35
C ASP A 164 -9.58 -1.47 4.95
N VAL A 165 -9.45 -0.16 4.70
CA VAL A 165 -9.89 0.50 3.47
C VAL A 165 -8.70 0.86 2.58
N ASN A 166 -8.77 0.46 1.31
CA ASN A 166 -7.64 0.43 0.37
C ASN A 166 -6.49 -0.42 0.91
N CYS A 167 -6.83 -1.63 1.35
CA CYS A 167 -5.90 -2.57 1.96
C CYS A 167 -4.75 -3.02 1.02
N GLY A 168 -4.82 -2.65 -0.26
CA GLY A 168 -3.98 -3.16 -1.32
C GLY A 168 -4.59 -4.45 -1.87
N PRO A 169 -4.57 -4.63 -3.19
CA PRO A 169 -5.28 -5.71 -3.86
C PRO A 169 -4.64 -7.09 -3.65
N GLY A 170 -3.37 -7.11 -3.24
CA GLY A 170 -2.42 -8.18 -3.51
C GLY A 170 -1.85 -8.58 -2.19
N LEU A 171 -2.64 -9.30 -1.40
CA LEU A 171 -2.20 -9.72 -0.08
C LEU A 171 -1.09 -10.77 -0.23
N TRP A 172 0.04 -10.51 0.42
CA TRP A 172 1.19 -11.41 0.45
C TRP A 172 1.40 -11.99 1.85
N VAL A 173 2.15 -13.08 1.95
CA VAL A 173 2.56 -13.62 3.26
C VAL A 173 3.39 -12.57 4.01
N GLY A 174 2.94 -12.13 5.17
CA GLY A 174 3.55 -11.01 5.92
C GLY A 174 2.93 -9.64 5.65
N HIS A 175 1.82 -9.58 4.90
CA HIS A 175 1.02 -8.35 4.76
C HIS A 175 0.48 -7.93 6.14
N PRO A 176 0.53 -6.63 6.51
CA PRO A 176 0.11 -6.16 7.84
C PRO A 176 -1.26 -6.69 8.30
N ILE A 177 -2.30 -6.58 7.46
CA ILE A 177 -3.64 -7.06 7.81
C ILE A 177 -3.75 -8.59 7.92
N LEU A 178 -3.00 -9.34 7.11
CA LEU A 178 -2.98 -10.80 7.20
C LEU A 178 -2.27 -11.24 8.48
N ASP A 179 -1.17 -10.57 8.82
CA ASP A 179 -0.47 -10.77 10.08
C ASP A 179 -1.40 -10.48 11.27
N MET A 180 -2.23 -9.42 11.21
CA MET A 180 -3.23 -9.15 12.24
C MET A 180 -4.30 -10.25 12.30
N ALA A 181 -4.85 -10.68 11.18
CA ALA A 181 -5.87 -11.72 11.14
C ALA A 181 -5.38 -13.07 11.69
N GLN A 182 -4.10 -13.39 11.49
CA GLN A 182 -3.44 -14.57 12.03
C GLN A 182 -3.20 -14.48 13.54
N ASP A 183 -2.78 -13.32 14.04
CA ASP A 183 -2.43 -13.14 15.45
C ASP A 183 -3.69 -12.88 16.33
N PHE A 184 -4.74 -12.28 15.76
CA PHE A 184 -5.98 -11.88 16.46
C PHE A 184 -7.20 -12.66 15.96
N VAL A 185 -7.15 -13.99 16.10
CA VAL A 185 -8.13 -14.93 15.53
C VAL A 185 -9.57 -14.76 16.04
N ARG A 186 -9.77 -14.04 17.15
CA ARG A 186 -11.09 -13.74 17.72
C ARG A 186 -11.75 -12.51 17.08
N SER A 187 -10.96 -11.68 16.40
CA SER A 187 -11.44 -10.50 15.68
C SER A 187 -11.74 -10.84 14.23
N THR A 188 -12.70 -10.14 13.63
CA THR A 188 -13.05 -10.27 12.22
C THR A 188 -12.55 -9.08 11.41
N PHE A 189 -12.05 -9.33 10.21
CA PHE A 189 -11.42 -8.34 9.36
C PHE A 189 -12.19 -8.22 8.04
N ASN A 190 -12.66 -7.02 7.72
CA ASN A 190 -13.28 -6.66 6.46
C ASN A 190 -12.32 -5.77 5.68
N LEU A 191 -12.01 -6.17 4.45
CA LEU A 191 -10.99 -5.54 3.63
C LEU A 191 -11.63 -5.02 2.37
N VAL A 192 -11.40 -3.75 2.07
CA VAL A 192 -11.98 -3.08 0.91
C VAL A 192 -10.86 -2.64 -0.01
N ASP A 193 -10.95 -3.02 -1.28
CA ASP A 193 -10.10 -2.48 -2.32
C ASP A 193 -10.82 -2.46 -3.68
N ILE A 194 -10.23 -1.76 -4.64
CA ILE A 194 -10.76 -1.55 -5.99
C ILE A 194 -10.31 -2.64 -6.99
N TYR A 195 -9.38 -3.52 -6.61
CA TYR A 195 -8.90 -4.63 -7.45
C TYR A 195 -8.66 -5.87 -6.59
N ASP A 196 -9.02 -7.04 -7.10
CA ASP A 196 -8.77 -8.34 -6.46
C ASP A 196 -7.55 -9.00 -7.11
N LEU A 197 -6.38 -8.85 -6.48
CA LEU A 197 -5.14 -9.53 -6.84
C LEU A 197 -4.75 -10.57 -5.78
N LEU A 198 -5.72 -11.08 -5.01
CA LEU A 198 -5.45 -12.11 -4.04
C LEU A 198 -4.86 -13.34 -4.73
N PRO A 199 -3.93 -14.08 -4.08
CA PRO A 199 -3.37 -15.28 -4.66
C PRO A 199 -4.49 -16.26 -5.04
N GLN A 200 -4.60 -16.61 -6.31
CA GLN A 200 -5.58 -17.62 -6.76
C GLN A 200 -5.22 -19.03 -6.31
N GLN A 201 -4.01 -19.22 -5.76
CA GLN A 201 -3.51 -20.51 -5.29
C GLN A 201 -3.62 -20.63 -3.76
N PRO A 202 -3.81 -21.85 -3.25
CA PRO A 202 -3.89 -22.12 -1.82
C PRO A 202 -2.71 -21.53 -1.05
N VAL A 203 -3.01 -20.70 -0.05
CA VAL A 203 -1.98 -20.04 0.77
C VAL A 203 -1.35 -21.09 1.68
N PHE A 204 -0.02 -21.15 1.70
CA PHE A 204 0.71 -22.00 2.63
C PHE A 204 0.49 -21.49 4.06
N ASN A 205 -0.24 -22.26 4.87
CA ASN A 205 -0.44 -21.92 6.26
C ASN A 205 0.85 -22.24 7.03
N VAL A 206 1.54 -21.20 7.48
CA VAL A 206 2.84 -21.32 8.15
C VAL A 206 2.72 -22.06 9.50
N HIS A 207 1.56 -22.00 10.15
CA HIS A 207 1.30 -22.68 11.42
C HIS A 207 1.01 -24.17 11.22
N THR A 208 0.22 -24.53 10.20
CA THR A 208 -0.12 -25.94 9.95
C THR A 208 0.87 -26.63 9.02
N ARG A 209 1.77 -25.87 8.36
CA ARG A 209 2.70 -26.31 7.31
C ARG A 209 2.01 -27.07 6.18
N LYS A 210 0.76 -26.73 5.89
CA LYS A 210 -0.05 -27.37 4.85
C LYS A 210 -0.50 -26.33 3.81
N GLN A 211 -0.63 -26.80 2.57
CA GLN A 211 -1.39 -26.08 1.54
C GLN A 211 -2.87 -26.26 1.87
N GLU A 212 -3.52 -25.20 2.31
CA GLU A 212 -4.96 -25.20 2.57
C GLU A 212 -5.66 -24.86 1.25
N PRO A 213 -6.50 -25.75 0.69
CA PRO A 213 -7.06 -25.65 -0.68
C PRO A 213 -7.91 -24.40 -0.94
N GLU A 214 -8.22 -23.61 0.08
CA GLU A 214 -8.91 -22.32 -0.03
C GLU A 214 -8.25 -21.31 0.91
N GLN A 215 -8.23 -20.03 0.51
CA GLN A 215 -7.87 -18.90 1.36
C GLN A 215 -8.97 -18.67 2.42
N LYS A 216 -9.15 -19.63 3.34
CA LYS A 216 -10.07 -19.54 4.47
C LYS A 216 -9.27 -19.07 5.69
N TYR A 217 -8.99 -17.78 5.75
CA TYR A 217 -8.87 -17.13 7.05
C TYR A 217 -10.32 -16.99 7.54
N PRO A 218 -10.78 -17.81 8.52
CA PRO A 218 -12.20 -17.88 8.88
C PRO A 218 -12.76 -16.55 9.42
N ASN A 219 -11.87 -15.62 9.76
CA ASN A 219 -12.14 -14.32 10.31
C ASN A 219 -11.83 -13.16 9.34
N PHE A 220 -11.81 -13.42 8.03
CA PHE A 220 -11.40 -12.47 7.00
C PHE A 220 -12.41 -12.43 5.84
N THR A 221 -12.76 -11.23 5.38
CA THR A 221 -13.64 -11.02 4.23
C THR A 221 -13.07 -9.92 3.34
N PHE A 222 -12.84 -10.22 2.06
CA PHE A 222 -12.46 -9.22 1.05
C PHE A 222 -13.69 -8.74 0.28
N ILE A 223 -13.77 -7.43 0.05
CA ILE A 223 -14.86 -6.74 -0.64
C ILE A 223 -14.26 -5.90 -1.76
N LEU A 224 -14.59 -6.24 -3.00
CA LEU A 224 -14.25 -5.43 -4.18
C LEU A 224 -15.22 -4.23 -4.24
N HIS A 225 -14.74 -3.03 -3.94
CA HIS A 225 -15.58 -1.83 -3.91
C HIS A 225 -14.80 -0.54 -4.17
N ASN A 226 -15.36 0.33 -5.01
CA ASN A 226 -14.82 1.66 -5.28
C ASN A 226 -15.54 2.73 -4.45
N ILE A 227 -14.89 3.15 -3.36
CA ILE A 227 -15.41 4.21 -2.48
C ILE A 227 -15.48 5.57 -3.19
N LEU A 228 -14.60 5.87 -4.15
CA LEU A 228 -14.60 7.14 -4.88
C LEU A 228 -15.78 7.25 -5.84
N GLN A 229 -16.17 6.13 -6.47
CA GLN A 229 -17.32 6.09 -7.37
C GLN A 229 -18.65 6.23 -6.62
N THR A 230 -18.77 5.55 -5.48
CA THR A 230 -20.03 5.45 -4.73
C THR A 230 -20.16 6.49 -3.62
N LYS A 231 -19.05 7.10 -3.21
CA LYS A 231 -18.92 8.03 -2.07
C LYS A 231 -19.36 7.41 -0.73
N LYS A 232 -19.49 6.08 -0.68
CA LYS A 232 -20.02 5.34 0.48
C LYS A 232 -19.45 3.92 0.48
N LEU A 233 -19.05 3.41 1.64
CA LEU A 233 -18.72 2.01 1.85
C LEU A 233 -19.98 1.14 1.92
N PRO A 234 -19.91 -0.14 1.52
CA PRO A 234 -21.05 -1.06 1.48
C PRO A 234 -21.37 -1.64 2.88
N PHE A 235 -21.41 -0.77 3.89
CA PHE A 235 -21.60 -1.12 5.29
C PHE A 235 -22.61 -0.19 5.96
N ASP A 236 -23.28 -0.72 6.98
CA ASP A 236 -24.18 0.09 7.80
C ASP A 236 -23.38 1.04 8.70
N SER A 237 -24.06 2.03 9.25
CA SER A 237 -23.43 2.93 10.22
C SER A 237 -23.12 2.17 11.51
N ASN A 238 -22.07 2.57 12.22
CA ASN A 238 -21.69 2.00 13.51
C ASN A 238 -21.46 0.47 13.48
N GLN A 239 -20.88 -0.04 12.40
CA GLN A 239 -20.64 -1.47 12.21
C GLN A 239 -19.29 -1.93 12.79
N PHE A 240 -18.27 -1.07 12.75
CA PHE A 240 -16.89 -1.43 13.09
C PHE A 240 -16.42 -0.81 14.40
N ASP A 241 -15.62 -1.57 15.14
CA ASP A 241 -14.96 -1.10 16.37
C ASP A 241 -13.66 -0.36 16.05
N TYR A 242 -13.01 -0.72 14.95
CA TYR A 242 -11.74 -0.17 14.50
C TYR A 242 -11.72 -0.12 12.96
N ALA A 243 -11.42 1.03 12.39
CA ALA A 243 -11.16 1.19 10.97
C ALA A 243 -9.74 1.72 10.76
N GLN A 244 -9.05 1.22 9.73
CA GLN A 244 -7.73 1.70 9.35
C GLN A 244 -7.62 1.95 7.85
N GLN A 245 -6.74 2.87 7.50
CA GLN A 245 -6.38 3.22 6.13
C GLN A 245 -4.92 3.66 6.09
N HIS A 246 -4.17 3.14 5.12
CA HIS A 246 -2.73 3.39 5.01
C HIS A 246 -2.35 3.89 3.61
N ILE A 247 -1.57 4.98 3.55
CA ILE A 247 -0.86 5.50 2.37
C ILE A 247 -1.77 5.74 1.16
N THR A 248 -2.81 6.55 1.36
CA THR A 248 -3.82 6.90 0.36
C THR A 248 -3.71 8.34 -0.15
N ALA A 249 -2.74 9.13 0.35
CA ALA A 249 -2.43 10.49 -0.10
C ALA A 249 -2.38 10.66 -1.64
N LEU A 250 -1.93 9.65 -2.37
CA LEU A 250 -1.82 9.68 -3.83
C LEU A 250 -3.00 9.03 -4.56
N THR A 251 -3.92 8.44 -3.82
CA THR A 251 -5.15 7.82 -4.34
C THR A 251 -6.29 8.84 -4.38
N TYR A 252 -6.31 9.78 -3.43
CA TYR A 252 -7.40 10.72 -3.23
C TYR A 252 -7.07 12.12 -3.72
N LYS A 253 -8.03 12.75 -4.39
CA LYS A 253 -7.99 14.19 -4.65
C LYS A 253 -8.34 14.97 -3.40
N GLN A 254 -8.02 16.26 -3.38
CA GLN A 254 -8.26 17.12 -2.23
C GLN A 254 -9.74 17.12 -1.78
N GLN A 255 -10.68 17.12 -2.73
CA GLN A 255 -12.12 17.08 -2.44
C GLN A 255 -12.64 15.70 -1.98
N ASP A 256 -11.87 14.63 -2.17
CA ASP A 256 -12.29 13.29 -1.77
C ASP A 256 -12.12 13.10 -0.26
N TRP A 257 -11.09 13.70 0.35
CA TRP A 257 -10.77 13.56 1.77
C TRP A 257 -11.96 13.80 2.71
N PRO A 258 -12.70 14.93 2.64
CA PRO A 258 -13.86 15.14 3.49
C PRO A 258 -14.94 14.05 3.35
N ILE A 259 -15.11 13.50 2.14
CA ILE A 259 -16.08 12.43 1.87
C ILE A 259 -15.61 11.14 2.53
N ILE A 260 -14.34 10.77 2.34
CA ILE A 260 -13.76 9.54 2.89
C ILE A 260 -13.73 9.58 4.41
N LEU A 261 -13.27 10.68 5.01
CA LEU A 261 -13.20 10.82 6.46
C LEU A 261 -14.59 10.76 7.11
N LYS A 262 -15.59 11.44 6.51
CA LYS A 262 -16.98 11.34 6.97
C LYS A 262 -17.52 9.92 6.85
N GLU A 263 -17.16 9.21 5.79
CA GLU A 263 -17.60 7.85 5.55
C GLU A 263 -16.96 6.85 6.52
N LEU A 264 -15.66 6.99 6.83
CA LEU A 264 -14.99 6.23 7.88
C LEU A 264 -15.65 6.49 9.25
N SER A 265 -15.94 7.75 9.58
CA SER A 265 -16.66 8.11 10.81
C SER A 265 -18.05 7.48 10.87
N ARG A 266 -18.77 7.41 9.75
CA ARG A 266 -20.13 6.83 9.70
C ARG A 266 -20.13 5.34 10.04
N VAL A 267 -19.18 4.58 9.49
CA VAL A 267 -19.16 3.11 9.63
C VAL A 267 -18.55 2.65 10.95
N VAL A 268 -17.77 3.50 11.63
CA VAL A 268 -17.20 3.22 12.96
C VAL A 268 -18.23 3.53 14.05
N LYS A 269 -18.31 2.65 15.05
CA LYS A 269 -19.18 2.83 16.22
C LYS A 269 -18.76 4.04 17.05
N PRO A 270 -19.69 4.66 17.80
CA PRO A 270 -19.31 5.47 18.97
C PRO A 270 -18.40 4.68 19.92
N GLY A 271 -17.31 5.31 20.38
CA GLY A 271 -16.21 4.68 21.11
C GLY A 271 -15.29 3.77 20.28
N GLY A 272 -15.51 3.71 18.96
CA GLY A 272 -14.63 3.05 18.00
C GLY A 272 -13.49 3.94 17.54
N TYR A 273 -12.50 3.33 16.88
CA TYR A 273 -11.28 4.03 16.47
C TYR A 273 -11.13 4.12 14.95
N ILE A 274 -10.61 5.25 14.48
CA ILE A 274 -10.09 5.42 13.12
C ILE A 274 -8.58 5.61 13.22
N GLN A 275 -7.83 4.80 12.48
CA GLN A 275 -6.40 4.97 12.31
C GLN A 275 -6.06 5.33 10.87
N LEU A 276 -5.31 6.41 10.69
CA LEU A 276 -4.78 6.82 9.40
C LEU A 276 -3.25 6.82 9.51
N ILE A 277 -2.58 6.09 8.62
CA ILE A 277 -1.13 6.18 8.44
C ILE A 277 -0.88 6.81 7.09
N GLU A 278 -0.41 8.05 7.06
CA GLU A 278 -0.12 8.78 5.83
C GLU A 278 1.32 9.25 5.77
N ILE A 279 1.80 9.44 4.55
CA ILE A 279 3.11 10.00 4.26
C ILE A 279 2.97 11.51 4.03
N ASP A 280 3.80 12.33 4.70
CA ASP A 280 4.04 13.69 4.24
C ASP A 280 4.98 13.61 3.04
N LEU A 281 4.48 13.93 1.84
CA LEU A 281 5.27 13.85 0.60
C LEU A 281 6.30 14.97 0.46
N MET A 282 6.47 15.80 1.50
CA MET A 282 7.51 16.82 1.59
C MET A 282 8.70 16.30 2.40
N PRO A 283 9.75 15.76 1.75
CA PRO A 283 10.96 15.38 2.45
C PRO A 283 11.66 16.63 3.00
N GLN A 284 12.16 16.52 4.21
CA GLN A 284 12.94 17.57 4.85
C GLN A 284 14.41 17.46 4.45
N HIS A 285 15.17 18.56 4.60
CA HIS A 285 16.64 18.56 4.48
C HIS A 285 17.16 18.03 3.13
N LEU A 286 16.50 18.40 2.03
CA LEU A 286 17.01 18.13 0.70
C LEU A 286 18.24 19.00 0.40
N GLY A 287 19.06 18.57 -0.56
CA GLY A 287 20.03 19.45 -1.20
C GLY A 287 19.37 20.22 -2.35
N PRO A 288 20.07 21.19 -2.99
CA PRO A 288 19.47 22.08 -3.99
C PRO A 288 18.76 21.37 -5.16
N GLN A 289 19.31 20.23 -5.61
CA GLN A 289 18.67 19.41 -6.66
C GLN A 289 17.39 18.73 -6.18
N GLY A 290 17.34 18.34 -4.91
CA GLY A 290 16.14 17.76 -4.30
C GLY A 290 15.06 18.80 -4.06
N GLU A 291 15.43 20.05 -3.72
CA GLU A 291 14.48 21.17 -3.58
C GLU A 291 13.80 21.52 -4.91
N LEU A 292 14.58 21.71 -5.98
CA LEU A 292 14.02 21.95 -7.32
C LEU A 292 13.08 20.82 -7.78
N TRP A 293 13.49 19.59 -7.49
CA TRP A 293 12.69 18.41 -7.80
C TRP A 293 11.39 18.37 -6.97
N LEU A 294 11.46 18.75 -5.69
CA LEU A 294 10.29 18.83 -4.82
C LEU A 294 9.29 19.86 -5.31
N GLU A 295 9.75 21.04 -5.72
CA GLU A 295 8.91 22.09 -6.30
C GLU A 295 8.15 21.58 -7.54
N GLN A 296 8.83 20.87 -8.44
CA GLN A 296 8.23 20.31 -9.65
C GLN A 296 7.15 19.27 -9.35
N ILE A 297 7.44 18.35 -8.42
CA ILE A 297 6.47 17.32 -8.02
C ILE A 297 5.27 17.95 -7.31
N HIS A 298 5.53 18.92 -6.43
CA HIS A 298 4.48 19.65 -5.73
C HIS A 298 3.54 20.35 -6.72
N GLN A 299 4.08 21.04 -7.72
CA GLN A 299 3.29 21.65 -8.80
C GLN A 299 2.46 20.61 -9.53
N VAL A 300 3.05 19.48 -9.93
CA VAL A 300 2.31 18.43 -10.66
C VAL A 300 1.18 17.82 -9.81
N LEU A 301 1.46 17.50 -8.55
CA LEU A 301 0.49 16.90 -7.63
C LEU A 301 -0.71 17.83 -7.37
N ILE A 302 -0.47 19.13 -7.25
CA ILE A 302 -1.54 20.10 -7.02
C ILE A 302 -2.24 20.45 -8.35
N GLU A 303 -1.51 20.95 -9.33
CA GLU A 303 -2.10 21.57 -10.53
C GLU A 303 -2.68 20.54 -11.51
N LYS A 304 -2.00 19.40 -11.68
CA LYS A 304 -2.44 18.38 -12.65
C LYS A 304 -3.25 17.26 -12.03
N ARG A 305 -2.99 16.95 -10.76
CA ARG A 305 -3.61 15.80 -10.07
C ARG A 305 -4.64 16.20 -9.03
N ASN A 306 -4.66 17.46 -8.60
CA ASN A 306 -5.54 17.95 -7.55
C ASN A 306 -5.45 17.09 -6.27
N THR A 307 -4.22 16.71 -5.93
CA THR A 307 -3.86 15.96 -4.73
C THR A 307 -3.14 16.89 -3.77
N GLU A 308 -3.31 16.69 -2.46
CA GLU A 308 -2.67 17.49 -1.41
C GLU A 308 -1.42 16.76 -0.91
N PRO A 309 -0.19 17.17 -1.29
CA PRO A 309 1.05 16.46 -0.96
C PRO A 309 1.33 16.40 0.54
N ARG A 310 0.77 17.34 1.30
CA ARG A 310 0.92 17.45 2.75
C ARG A 310 -0.33 17.02 3.50
N MET A 311 -1.19 16.20 2.89
CA MET A 311 -2.46 15.82 3.49
C MET A 311 -2.30 15.24 4.87
N ALA A 312 -1.25 14.44 5.09
CA ALA A 312 -0.91 13.92 6.41
C ALA A 312 -0.92 15.04 7.47
N CYS A 313 -0.30 16.19 7.22
CA CYS A 313 -0.25 17.32 8.16
C CYS A 313 -1.61 18.02 8.38
N GLN A 314 -2.60 17.81 7.52
CA GLN A 314 -3.91 18.43 7.60
C GLN A 314 -4.96 17.54 8.28
N LEU A 315 -4.68 16.23 8.37
CA LEU A 315 -5.62 15.23 8.88
C LEU A 315 -6.09 15.51 10.30
N GLU A 316 -5.21 15.92 11.21
CA GLU A 316 -5.60 16.27 12.59
C GLU A 316 -6.74 17.28 12.62
N LYS A 317 -6.54 18.39 11.89
CA LYS A 317 -7.55 19.44 11.78
C LYS A 317 -8.82 18.93 11.09
N SER A 318 -8.69 18.20 9.97
CA SER A 318 -9.85 17.68 9.25
C SER A 318 -10.70 16.72 10.10
N LEU A 319 -10.06 15.95 10.99
CA LEU A 319 -10.73 15.00 11.88
C LEU A 319 -11.43 15.75 13.03
N LEU A 320 -10.79 16.78 13.60
CA LEU A 320 -11.41 17.69 14.56
C LEU A 320 -12.62 18.42 13.98
N ASP A 321 -12.50 18.96 12.75
CA ASP A 321 -13.57 19.68 12.06
C ASP A 321 -14.79 18.77 11.76
N LEU A 322 -14.58 17.45 11.70
CA LEU A 322 -15.65 16.44 11.56
C LEU A 322 -16.31 16.05 12.90
N GLY A 323 -15.80 16.58 14.02
CA GLY A 323 -16.31 16.30 15.37
C GLY A 323 -15.75 15.03 15.99
N LEU A 324 -14.65 14.46 15.47
CA LEU A 324 -13.95 13.38 16.16
C LEU A 324 -13.19 13.92 17.37
N VAL A 325 -13.05 13.06 18.39
CA VAL A 325 -12.42 13.41 19.66
C VAL A 325 -11.15 12.59 19.89
N ASP A 326 -10.35 13.02 20.87
CA ASP A 326 -9.09 12.36 21.25
C ASP A 326 -8.15 12.13 20.07
N VAL A 327 -8.01 13.15 19.22
CA VAL A 327 -7.11 13.13 18.06
C VAL A 327 -5.66 13.12 18.52
N GLN A 328 -4.98 12.02 18.30
CA GLN A 328 -3.55 11.88 18.57
C GLN A 328 -2.77 11.81 17.27
N SER A 329 -1.69 12.58 17.18
CA SER A 329 -0.82 12.65 16.01
C SER A 329 0.59 12.25 16.40
N LYS A 330 1.13 11.21 15.76
CA LYS A 330 2.52 10.76 15.96
C LYS A 330 3.31 10.86 14.68
N PHE A 331 4.41 11.62 14.73
CA PHE A 331 5.35 11.78 13.63
C PHE A 331 6.52 10.82 13.78
N VAL A 332 6.89 10.12 12.70
CA VAL A 332 8.14 9.36 12.62
C VAL A 332 8.91 9.74 11.37
N SER A 333 10.18 10.10 11.53
CA SER A 333 11.08 10.38 10.41
C SER A 333 11.80 9.11 9.98
N ILE A 334 11.78 8.84 8.67
CA ILE A 334 12.47 7.71 8.05
C ILE A 334 13.65 8.26 7.24
N PRO A 335 14.88 7.78 7.49
CA PRO A 335 16.04 8.28 6.79
C PRO A 335 15.99 7.94 5.30
N LEU A 336 16.44 8.85 4.44
CA LEU A 336 16.48 8.65 2.99
C LEU A 336 17.93 8.65 2.47
N GLY A 337 18.41 7.48 2.04
CA GLY A 337 19.74 7.28 1.46
C GLY A 337 20.77 6.76 2.46
N SER A 338 22.04 6.84 2.07
CA SER A 338 23.14 6.10 2.70
C SER A 338 23.42 6.47 4.15
N TRP A 339 23.02 7.67 4.59
CA TRP A 339 23.16 8.10 5.98
C TRP A 339 22.27 7.30 6.94
N GLY A 340 21.14 6.78 6.44
CA GLY A 340 20.28 5.83 7.16
C GLY A 340 20.75 4.39 7.09
N LEU A 341 22.00 4.14 6.67
CA LEU A 341 22.58 2.82 6.46
C LEU A 341 21.69 1.95 5.55
N ASP A 342 21.53 0.67 5.87
CA ASP A 342 20.76 -0.27 5.05
C ASP A 342 19.28 0.14 4.95
N LEU A 343 18.68 0.63 6.04
CA LEU A 343 17.28 1.05 6.02
C LEU A 343 17.07 2.29 5.15
N GLY A 344 17.95 3.28 5.26
CA GLY A 344 17.87 4.49 4.44
C GLY A 344 18.10 4.20 2.96
N ASN A 345 19.00 3.28 2.63
CA ASN A 345 19.19 2.81 1.25
C ASN A 345 17.97 2.02 0.75
N LEU A 346 17.36 1.19 1.59
CA LEU A 346 16.14 0.46 1.26
C LEU A 346 14.99 1.43 0.97
N TRP A 347 14.81 2.44 1.83
CA TRP A 347 13.79 3.46 1.66
C TRP A 347 14.03 4.31 0.41
N LYS A 348 15.29 4.65 0.13
CA LYS A 348 15.68 5.32 -1.12
C LYS A 348 15.31 4.49 -2.35
N GLN A 349 15.61 3.19 -2.38
CA GLN A 349 15.26 2.31 -3.50
C GLN A 349 13.74 2.21 -3.70
N ASN A 350 12.98 2.13 -2.60
CA ASN A 350 11.52 2.18 -2.64
C ASN A 350 11.00 3.46 -3.29
N PHE A 351 11.58 4.61 -2.93
CA PHE A 351 11.23 5.92 -3.47
C PHE A 351 11.65 6.08 -4.95
N GLU A 352 12.84 5.63 -5.33
CA GLU A 352 13.29 5.58 -6.73
C GLU A 352 12.33 4.74 -7.58
N SER A 353 11.94 3.56 -7.09
CA SER A 353 10.95 2.70 -7.77
C SER A 353 9.58 3.36 -7.90
N PHE A 354 9.14 4.13 -6.90
CA PHE A 354 7.90 4.89 -6.98
C PHE A 354 7.96 5.93 -8.11
N PHE A 355 9.06 6.68 -8.24
CA PHE A 355 9.21 7.65 -9.32
C PHE A 355 9.30 7.02 -10.69
N ASP A 356 10.01 5.90 -10.83
CA ASP A 356 10.07 5.17 -12.10
C ASP A 356 8.67 4.70 -12.53
N SER A 357 7.85 4.23 -11.57
CA SER A 357 6.44 3.87 -11.80
C SER A 357 5.58 5.08 -12.19
N ALA A 358 5.76 6.22 -11.52
CA ALA A 358 4.92 7.41 -11.68
C ALA A 358 5.35 8.33 -12.84
N LYS A 359 6.56 8.18 -13.37
CA LYS A 359 7.16 9.00 -14.44
C LYS A 359 6.27 9.24 -15.67
N PRO A 360 5.44 8.30 -16.16
CA PRO A 360 4.57 8.58 -17.30
C PRO A 360 3.42 9.55 -16.97
N PHE A 361 3.21 9.83 -15.69
CA PHE A 361 2.04 10.51 -15.14
C PHE A 361 2.40 11.74 -14.28
N LEU A 362 3.68 11.91 -13.94
CA LEU A 362 4.25 13.11 -13.33
C LEU A 362 4.88 13.98 -14.43
#